data_AF-A0A7D3WRC0-F1
#
_entry.id   AF-A0A7D3WRC0-F1
#
_cell.length_a   1.000
_cell.length_b   1.000
_cell.length_c   1.000
_cell.angle_alpha   90.00
_cell.angle_beta   90.00
_cell.angle_gamma   90.00
#
_symmetry.space_group_name_H-M   'P 1'
#
loop_
_entity.id
_entity.type
_entity.pdbx_description
1 polymer ?
#
loop_
_entity_poly.entity_id
_entity_poly.type
_entity_poly.pdbx_seq_one_letter_code
_entity_poly.pdbx_strand_id
1 'polypeptide(L)' 'MTALLATITKLRKEGYTENFDLRKHLLTGQRSALQLTPDEFVVDSQHHFGEAGDPAGTEVVYAISSSSST' A
#
# COMPACT_ATOMS: atom_id res chain seq x y z
N MET A 1 -16.43 -12.04 0.85
CA MET A 1 -15.58 -10.92 0.41
C MET A 1 -15.20 -10.11 1.65
N THR A 2 -13.91 -9.95 1.94
CA THR A 2 -13.45 -9.18 3.12
C THR A 2 -13.34 -7.69 2.78
N ALA A 3 -13.43 -6.82 3.79
CA ALA A 3 -13.26 -5.37 3.60
C ALA A 3 -11.88 -5.01 3.01
N LEU A 4 -10.84 -5.73 3.44
CA LEU A 4 -9.49 -5.62 2.89
C LEU A 4 -9.45 -5.83 1.37
N LEU A 5 -10.03 -6.93 0.89
CA LEU A 5 -10.03 -7.25 -0.55
C LEU A 5 -10.87 -6.23 -1.35
N ALA A 6 -11.97 -5.74 -0.76
CA ALA A 6 -12.78 -4.69 -1.39
C ALA A 6 -11.99 -3.39 -1.56
N THR A 7 -11.21 -2.97 -0.55
CA THR A 7 -10.35 -1.78 -0.63
C THR A 7 -9.26 -1.94 -1.67
N ILE A 8 -8.54 -3.08 -1.70
CA ILE A 8 -7.50 -3.33 -2.72
C ILE A 8 -8.12 -3.27 -4.13
N THR A 9 -9.31 -3.85 -4.31
CA THR A 9 -10.02 -3.82 -5.60
C THR A 9 -10.42 -2.41 -6.00
N LYS A 10 -10.85 -1.59 -5.04
CA LYS A 10 -11.19 -0.17 -5.27
C LYS A 10 -9.94 0.62 -5.69
N LEU A 11 -8.84 0.51 -4.94
CA LEU A 11 -7.58 1.20 -5.26
C LEU A 11 -7.09 0.83 -6.67
N ARG A 12 -7.16 -0.45 -7.06
CA ARG A 12 -6.81 -0.84 -8.44
C ARG A 12 -7.65 -0.16 -9.51
N LYS A 13 -8.94 0.07 -9.25
CA LYS A 13 -9.82 0.82 -10.17
C LYS A 13 -9.51 2.32 -10.22
N GLU A 14 -8.92 2.85 -9.15
CA GLU A 14 -8.46 4.25 -9.06
C GLU A 14 -7.11 4.49 -9.74
N GLY A 15 -6.41 3.44 -10.16
CA GLY A 15 -5.17 3.54 -10.93
C GLY A 15 -3.91 3.08 -10.22
N TYR A 16 -4.01 2.57 -8.98
CA TYR A 16 -2.87 1.96 -8.30
C TYR A 16 -2.53 0.61 -8.93
N THR A 17 -1.31 0.47 -9.45
CA THR A 17 -0.93 -0.64 -10.35
C THR A 17 -0.05 -1.70 -9.72
N GLU A 18 0.70 -1.35 -8.68
CA GLU A 18 1.72 -2.22 -8.09
C GLU A 18 1.47 -2.49 -6.61
N ASN A 19 1.74 -3.72 -6.20
CA ASN A 19 1.82 -4.10 -4.79
C ASN A 19 3.28 -4.09 -4.37
N PHE A 20 3.56 -3.56 -3.19
CA PHE A 20 4.90 -3.48 -2.65
C PHE A 20 5.05 -4.33 -1.39
N ASP A 21 6.18 -5.01 -1.28
CA ASP A 21 6.66 -5.58 -0.02
C ASP A 21 7.70 -4.65 0.60
N LEU A 22 7.72 -4.56 1.93
CA LEU A 22 8.81 -3.91 2.64
C LEU A 22 10.00 -4.87 2.77
N ARG A 23 11.13 -4.54 2.15
CA ARG A 23 12.39 -5.28 2.29
C ARG A 23 13.47 -4.36 2.82
N LYS A 24 13.91 -4.60 4.06
CA LYS A 24 14.82 -3.71 4.80
C LYS A 24 14.24 -2.29 4.91
N HIS A 25 14.77 -1.35 4.14
CA HIS A 25 14.38 0.07 4.13
C HIS A 25 13.78 0.50 2.78
N LEU A 26 13.47 -0.47 1.90
CA LEU A 26 12.99 -0.23 0.55
C LEU A 26 11.63 -0.89 0.35
N LEU A 27 10.75 -0.23 -0.40
CA LEU A 27 9.56 -0.85 -0.95
C LEU A 27 9.93 -1.54 -2.27
N THR A 28 9.70 -2.84 -2.37
CA THR A 28 10.01 -3.62 -3.57
C THR A 28 8.74 -4.10 -4.24
N GLY A 29 8.59 -3.79 -5.54
CA GLY A 29 7.45 -4.25 -6.32
C GLY A 29 7.39 -5.77 -6.36
N GLN A 30 6.20 -6.33 -6.15
CA GLN A 30 6.01 -7.79 -6.23
C GLN A 30 6.06 -8.31 -7.67
N ARG A 31 5.68 -7.47 -8.64
CA ARG A 31 5.52 -7.85 -10.07
C ARG A 31 6.39 -7.03 -11.01
N SER A 32 7.21 -6.13 -10.47
CA SER A 32 8.10 -5.25 -11.22
C SER A 32 9.47 -5.19 -10.56
N ALA A 33 10.46 -4.66 -11.28
CA ALA A 33 11.80 -4.43 -10.73
C ALA A 33 11.89 -3.12 -9.92
N LEU A 34 10.76 -2.47 -9.62
CA LEU A 34 10.71 -1.22 -8.87
C LEU A 34 11.23 -1.41 -7.45
N GLN A 35 12.10 -0.51 -7.04
CA GLN A 35 12.57 -0.36 -5.66
C GLN A 35 12.45 1.12 -5.33
N LEU A 36 11.74 1.44 -4.26
CA LEU A 36 11.51 2.83 -3.84
C LEU A 36 12.14 3.06 -2.48
N THR A 37 12.95 4.10 -2.37
CA THR A 37 13.38 4.67 -1.09
C THR A 37 12.25 5.51 -0.48
N PRO A 38 12.29 5.80 0.83
CA PRO A 38 11.25 6.59 1.51
C PRO A 38 10.96 7.97 0.91
N ASP A 39 11.92 8.57 0.20
CA ASP A 39 11.80 9.88 -0.46
C ASP A 39 11.23 9.82 -1.90
N GLU A 40 11.11 8.62 -2.49
CA GLU A 40 10.62 8.41 -3.86
C GLU A 40 9.10 8.23 -3.95
N PHE A 41 8.38 8.19 -2.83
CA PHE A 41 6.94 8.07 -2.82
C PHE A 41 6.28 8.96 -1.76
N VAL A 42 4.99 9.21 -1.95
CA VAL A 42 4.12 9.83 -0.96
C VAL A 42 2.99 8.87 -0.60
N VAL A 43 2.46 9.02 0.61
CA VAL A 43 1.29 8.26 1.06
C VAL A 43 0.04 9.07 0.73
N ASP A 44 -0.75 8.58 -0.20
CA ASP A 44 -2.00 9.23 -0.61
C ASP A 44 -3.13 8.95 0.38
N SER A 45 -3.20 7.73 0.91
CA SER A 45 -4.20 7.34 1.91
C SER A 45 -3.80 6.12 2.74
N GLN A 46 -4.44 5.96 3.89
CA GLN A 46 -4.23 4.86 4.84
C GLN A 46 -5.59 4.23 5.20
N HIS A 47 -5.68 2.90 5.18
CA HIS A 47 -6.89 2.15 5.48
C HIS A 47 -6.58 1.10 6.53
N HIS A 48 -7.20 1.20 7.70
CA HIS A 48 -7.01 0.28 8.81
C HIS A 48 -8.11 -0.77 8.81
N PHE A 49 -7.72 -2.03 8.99
CA PHE A 49 -8.61 -3.17 9.15
C PHE A 49 -8.24 -3.86 10.44
N GLY A 50 -9.22 -4.17 11.27
CA GLY A 50 -9.00 -4.78 12.57
C GLY A 50 -10.26 -4.70 13.39
N GLU A 51 -10.34 -5.52 14.43
CA GLU A 51 -11.44 -5.46 15.37
C GLU A 51 -11.23 -4.30 16.35
N ALA A 52 -12.32 -3.60 16.69
CA ALA A 52 -12.25 -2.49 17.64
C ALA A 52 -11.71 -3.00 18.99
N GLY A 53 -10.54 -2.52 19.40
CA GLY A 53 -9.95 -2.83 20.70
C GLY A 53 -8.89 -3.94 20.70
N ASP A 54 -8.56 -4.56 19.56
CA ASP A 54 -7.45 -5.52 19.46
C ASP A 54 -6.31 -5.00 18.56
N PRO A 55 -5.20 -4.49 19.13
CA PRO A 55 -4.05 -4.02 18.36
C PRO A 55 -3.23 -5.16 17.72
N ALA A 56 -3.44 -6.43 18.11
CA ALA A 56 -2.72 -7.56 17.54
C ALA A 56 -3.30 -8.01 16.18
N GLY A 57 -4.57 -7.68 15.91
CA GLY A 57 -5.28 -8.05 14.68
C GLY A 57 -5.37 -6.96 13.62
N THR A 58 -4.58 -5.88 13.74
CA THR A 58 -4.70 -4.74 12.81
C THR A 58 -3.83 -4.90 11.56
N GLU A 59 -4.46 -4.90 10.40
CA GLU A 59 -3.84 -4.75 9.09
C GLU A 59 -3.98 -3.30 8.60
N VAL A 60 -2.97 -2.79 7.90
CA VAL A 60 -3.00 -1.44 7.32
C VAL A 60 -2.63 -1.51 5.85
N VAL A 61 -3.47 -0.91 5.00
CA VAL A 61 -3.18 -0.71 3.58
C VAL A 61 -2.84 0.74 3.35
N TYR A 62 -1.65 0.97 2.79
CA TYR A 62 -1.19 2.27 2.33
C TYR A 62 -1.35 2.35 0.82
N ALA A 63 -2.02 3.40 0.34
CA ALA A 63 -1.98 3.77 -1.07
C ALA A 63 -0.84 4.77 -1.25
N ILE A 64 0.04 4.52 -2.22
CA ILE A 64 1.21 5.34 -2.48
C ILE A 64 1.31 5.72 -3.95
N SER A 65 1.89 6.88 -4.20
CA SER A 65 2.20 7.39 -5.54
C SER A 65 3.64 7.88 -5.59
N SER A 66 4.23 7.88 -6.79
CA SER A 66 5.59 8.40 -6.98
C SER A 66 5.63 9.90 -6.73
N SER A 67 6.62 10.37 -5.98
CA SER A 67 6.84 11.80 -5.75
C SER A 67 7.27 12.53 -7.04
N SER A 68 7.87 11.80 -7.98
CA SER A 68 8.27 12.32 -9.29
C SER A 68 7.19 12.09 -10.33
N SER A 69 6.21 13.00 -10.39
CA SER A 69 5.40 13.20 -11.60
C SER A 69 6.14 14.21 -12.49
N THR A 70 7.02 13.76 -13.37
CA THR A 70 7.63 14.57 -14.44
C THR A 70 7.82 13.74 -15.69
#